data_AF-A0A4R2RGY1-F1
#
_entry.id   AF-A0A4R2RGY1-F1
#
_cell.length_a   1.000
_cell.length_b   1.000
_cell.length_c   1.000
_cell.angle_alpha   90.00
_cell.angle_beta   90.00
_cell.angle_gamma   90.00
#
_symmetry.space_group_name_H-M   'P 1'
#
loop_
_entity.id
_entity.type
_entity.pdbx_description
1 polymer ?
#
loop_
_entity_poly.entity_id
_entity_poly.type
_entity_poly.pdbx_seq_one_letter_code
_entity_poly.pdbx_strand_id
1 'polypeptide(L)'
;MHIAAARSFYRRTESASAPPVDDPHRIVSTTLSELERALRVISAAHSGGSPLPEAQTTRALTAIYILQSSLDFEVGGELAVDLFRVYEYCRQQVLAAMRKAQTTELDNAAQAVAGILAAWRGIAPGAGGGG
;
A
#
# COMPACT_ATOMS: atom_id res chain seq x y z
N MET A 1 -12.99 21.34 31.41
CA MET A 1 -11.62 21.04 31.87
C MET A 1 -11.73 19.78 32.73
N HIS A 2 -11.25 18.58 32.41
CA HIS A 2 -10.45 18.00 31.32
C HIS A 2 -10.91 16.53 31.16
N ILE A 3 -11.26 16.10 29.95
CA ILE A 3 -11.41 14.66 29.63
C ILE A 3 -10.00 14.12 29.43
N ALA A 4 -9.54 13.22 30.31
CA ALA A 4 -8.20 12.67 30.28
C ALA A 4 -8.17 11.25 29.69
N ALA A 5 -7.58 11.18 28.49
CA ALA A 5 -6.72 10.11 27.97
C ALA A 5 -7.26 8.67 27.85
N ALA A 6 -7.92 8.38 26.74
CA ALA A 6 -7.88 7.05 26.13
C ALA A 6 -6.58 6.87 25.33
N ARG A 7 -5.50 6.41 25.98
CA ARG A 7 -4.24 5.99 25.33
C ARG A 7 -3.80 4.61 25.80
N SER A 8 -4.67 3.61 25.62
CA SER A 8 -4.31 2.21 25.79
C SER A 8 -3.89 1.61 24.46
N PHE A 9 -2.58 1.59 24.17
CA PHE A 9 -1.97 0.47 23.43
C PHE A 9 -0.44 0.29 23.57
N TYR A 10 0.22 0.90 24.55
CA TYR A 10 1.57 0.45 24.91
C TYR A 10 1.75 0.41 26.42
N ARG A 11 1.40 -0.73 27.02
CA ARG A 11 1.90 -1.10 28.34
C ARG A 11 2.04 -2.62 28.48
N ARG A 12 3.24 -3.09 28.10
CA ARG A 12 4.07 -4.06 28.83
C ARG A 12 3.38 -5.32 29.38
N THR A 13 3.73 -6.47 28.80
CA THR A 13 4.05 -7.70 29.56
C THR A 13 4.90 -8.62 28.70
N GLU A 14 6.11 -8.92 29.18
CA GLU A 14 6.77 -10.19 28.95
C GLU A 14 5.82 -11.32 29.33
N SER A 15 5.50 -12.23 28.40
CA SER A 15 5.27 -13.65 28.67
C SER A 15 5.15 -14.42 27.36
N ALA A 16 5.95 -15.47 27.30
CA ALA A 16 6.11 -16.52 26.31
C ALA A 16 4.95 -16.76 25.31
N SER A 17 5.35 -16.87 24.04
CA SER A 17 4.80 -17.74 22.99
C SER A 17 3.31 -17.64 22.68
N ALA A 18 2.97 -16.63 21.88
CA ALA A 18 2.03 -16.80 20.78
C ALA A 18 2.80 -16.48 19.47
N PRO A 19 2.66 -17.27 18.39
CA PRO A 19 3.23 -16.88 17.10
C PRO A 19 2.63 -15.52 16.72
N PRO A 20 3.45 -14.59 16.16
CA PRO A 20 2.99 -13.23 15.93
C PRO A 20 1.78 -13.26 15.01
N VAL A 21 0.65 -12.75 15.52
CA VAL A 21 -0.45 -12.23 14.71
C VAL A 21 0.21 -11.27 13.71
N ASP A 22 0.03 -11.53 12.41
CA ASP A 22 0.79 -10.91 11.31
C ASP A 22 1.21 -9.46 11.59
N ASP A 23 2.51 -9.18 11.50
CA ASP A 23 3.07 -7.85 11.66
C ASP A 23 2.40 -6.86 10.69
N PRO A 24 1.61 -5.88 11.16
CA PRO A 24 0.90 -4.94 10.30
C PRO A 24 1.83 -4.17 9.36
N HIS A 25 3.07 -3.91 9.79
CA HIS A 25 4.09 -3.29 8.94
C HIS A 25 4.47 -4.18 7.76
N ARG A 26 4.59 -5.49 8.01
CA ARG A 26 4.87 -6.50 6.99
C ARG A 26 3.69 -6.72 6.04
N ILE A 27 2.46 -6.67 6.54
CA ILE A 27 1.26 -6.75 5.68
C ILE A 27 1.28 -5.59 4.68
N VAL A 28 1.36 -4.35 5.17
CA VAL A 28 1.34 -3.15 4.31
C VAL A 28 2.50 -3.17 3.30
N SER A 29 3.72 -3.49 3.73
CA SER A 29 4.86 -3.55 2.82
C SER A 29 4.74 -4.66 1.76
N THR A 30 4.15 -5.81 2.12
CA THR A 30 3.88 -6.89 1.17
C THR A 30 2.82 -6.48 0.15
N THR A 31 1.73 -5.86 0.60
CA THR A 31 0.65 -5.38 -0.27
C THR A 31 1.13 -4.27 -1.21
N LEU A 32 1.92 -3.31 -0.72
CA LEU A 32 2.54 -2.28 -1.55
C LEU A 32 3.49 -2.88 -2.59
N SER A 33 4.29 -3.88 -2.21
CA SER A 33 5.19 -4.57 -3.14
C SER A 33 4.44 -5.36 -4.21
N GLU A 34 3.30 -5.99 -3.86
CA GLU A 34 2.47 -6.69 -4.83
C GLU A 34 1.78 -5.71 -5.79
N LEU A 35 1.27 -4.58 -5.28
CA LEU A 35 0.69 -3.53 -6.11
C LEU A 35 1.71 -2.98 -7.11
N GLU A 36 2.91 -2.63 -6.64
CA GLU A 36 3.98 -2.10 -7.47
C GLU A 36 4.37 -3.08 -8.59
N ARG A 37 4.59 -4.35 -8.25
CA ARG A 37 4.86 -5.43 -9.22
C ARG A 37 3.73 -5.56 -10.23
N ALA A 38 2.48 -5.63 -9.78
CA ALA A 38 1.33 -5.82 -10.65
C ALA A 38 1.18 -4.65 -11.64
N LEU A 39 1.34 -3.40 -11.17
CA LEU A 39 1.30 -2.21 -12.02
C LEU A 39 2.37 -2.26 -13.12
N ARG A 40 3.61 -2.65 -12.80
CA ARG A 40 4.68 -2.78 -13.80
C ARG A 40 4.37 -3.84 -14.86
N VAL A 41 3.82 -4.98 -14.45
CA VAL A 41 3.47 -6.05 -15.40
C VAL A 41 2.32 -5.63 -16.31
N ILE A 42 1.30 -4.95 -15.78
CA ILE A 42 0.20 -4.40 -16.58
C ILE A 42 0.76 -3.34 -17.54
N SER A 43 1.66 -2.47 -17.08
CA SER A 43 2.28 -1.41 -17.89
C SER A 43 3.05 -1.98 -19.08
N ALA A 44 3.87 -3.01 -18.85
CA ALA A 44 4.63 -3.68 -19.89
C ALA A 44 3.72 -4.36 -20.93
N ALA A 45 2.66 -5.04 -20.49
CA ALA A 45 1.69 -5.66 -21.38
C ALA A 45 0.94 -4.62 -22.23
N HIS A 46 0.48 -3.53 -21.60
CA HIS A 46 -0.23 -2.45 -22.28
C HIS A 46 0.65 -1.77 -23.33
N SER A 47 1.86 -1.36 -22.95
CA SER A 47 2.82 -0.69 -23.84
C SER A 47 3.29 -1.59 -24.98
N GLY A 48 3.38 -2.91 -24.74
CA GLY A 48 3.72 -3.90 -25.76
C GLY A 48 2.56 -4.32 -26.66
N GLY A 49 1.37 -3.73 -26.50
CA GLY A 49 0.16 -4.11 -27.27
C GLY A 49 -0.34 -5.53 -26.98
N SER A 50 0.12 -6.15 -25.90
CA SER A 50 -0.31 -7.48 -25.48
C SER A 50 -1.63 -7.41 -24.72
N PRO A 51 -2.43 -8.50 -24.70
CA PRO A 51 -3.56 -8.61 -23.79
C PRO A 51 -3.13 -8.37 -22.35
N LEU A 52 -3.95 -7.68 -21.57
CA LEU A 52 -3.64 -7.46 -20.16
C LEU A 52 -3.67 -8.78 -19.38
N PRO A 53 -2.70 -9.03 -18.50
CA PRO A 53 -2.67 -10.23 -17.67
C PRO A 53 -3.75 -10.14 -16.58
N GLU A 54 -4.85 -10.87 -16.76
CA GLU A 54 -6.02 -10.87 -15.85
C GLU A 54 -5.63 -11.06 -14.38
N ALA A 55 -4.75 -12.02 -14.09
CA ALA A 55 -4.29 -12.29 -12.75
C ALA A 55 -3.61 -11.05 -12.10
N GLN A 56 -2.83 -10.29 -12.85
CA GLN A 56 -2.14 -9.10 -12.33
C GLN A 56 -3.09 -7.92 -12.19
N THR A 57 -4.04 -7.76 -13.12
CA THR A 57 -5.12 -6.78 -12.99
C THR A 57 -5.92 -7.00 -11.70
N THR A 58 -6.34 -8.24 -11.45
CA THR A 58 -7.05 -8.61 -10.21
C THR A 58 -6.19 -8.37 -8.97
N ARG A 59 -4.91 -8.76 -9.00
CA ARG A 59 -3.97 -8.51 -7.89
C ARG A 59 -3.81 -7.03 -7.58
N ALA A 60 -3.64 -6.19 -8.60
CA ALA A 60 -3.52 -4.75 -8.42
C ALA A 60 -4.77 -4.17 -7.74
N LEU A 61 -5.96 -4.50 -8.24
CA LEU A 61 -7.22 -4.00 -7.68
C LEU A 61 -7.45 -4.50 -6.24
N THR A 62 -7.13 -5.76 -5.94
CA THR A 62 -7.22 -6.31 -4.58
C THR A 62 -6.23 -5.64 -3.64
N ALA A 63 -4.99 -5.43 -4.07
CA ALA A 63 -3.97 -4.75 -3.25
C ALA A 63 -4.37 -3.30 -2.96
N ILE A 64 -4.91 -2.57 -3.95
CA ILE A 64 -5.46 -1.22 -3.77
C ILE A 64 -6.58 -1.23 -2.73
N TYR A 65 -7.54 -2.15 -2.85
CA TYR A 65 -8.66 -2.25 -1.91
C TYR A 65 -8.17 -2.49 -0.48
N ILE A 66 -7.24 -3.43 -0.29
CA ILE A 66 -6.63 -3.71 1.01
C ILE A 66 -5.98 -2.44 1.58
N LEU A 67 -5.14 -1.76 0.80
CA LEU A 67 -4.44 -0.55 1.24
C LEU A 67 -5.42 0.56 1.60
N GLN A 68 -6.44 0.83 0.77
CA GLN A 68 -7.47 1.83 1.06
C GLN A 68 -8.26 1.49 2.33
N SER A 69 -8.62 0.21 2.52
CA SER A 69 -9.37 -0.24 3.71
C SER A 69 -8.55 -0.23 5.00
N SER A 70 -7.22 -0.20 4.89
CA SER A 70 -6.30 -0.14 6.03
C SER A 70 -6.05 1.28 6.55
N LEU A 71 -6.54 2.31 5.86
CA LEU A 71 -6.34 3.70 6.24
C LEU A 71 -7.25 4.10 7.39
N ASP A 72 -6.65 4.62 8.46
CA ASP A 72 -7.37 5.27 9.55
C ASP A 72 -7.43 6.78 9.28
N PHE A 73 -8.60 7.27 8.88
CA PHE A 73 -8.81 8.70 8.59
C PHE A 73 -8.98 9.55 9.86
N GLU A 74 -9.32 8.95 11.00
CA GLU A 74 -9.45 9.68 12.27
C GLU A 74 -8.08 9.98 12.87
N VAL A 75 -7.19 8.98 12.89
CA VAL A 75 -5.82 9.11 13.43
C VAL A 75 -4.86 9.63 12.37
N GLY A 76 -4.98 9.16 11.12
CA GLY A 76 -4.05 9.49 10.04
C GLY A 76 -4.31 10.84 9.37
N GLY A 77 -5.50 11.44 9.54
CA GLY A 77 -5.83 12.78 9.07
C GLY A 77 -5.45 13.03 7.60
N GLU A 78 -4.70 14.09 7.34
CA GLU A 78 -4.28 14.50 5.99
C GLU A 78 -3.40 13.44 5.29
N LEU A 79 -2.53 12.76 6.03
CA LEU A 79 -1.68 11.71 5.46
C LEU A 79 -2.52 10.53 4.93
N ALA A 80 -3.57 10.12 5.66
CA ALA A 80 -4.48 9.07 5.20
C ALA A 80 -5.22 9.50 3.92
N VAL A 81 -5.63 10.78 3.84
CA VAL A 81 -6.27 11.34 2.64
C VAL A 81 -5.32 11.32 1.45
N ASP A 82 -4.06 11.71 1.62
CA ASP A 82 -3.07 11.72 0.54
C ASP A 82 -2.70 10.31 0.07
N LEU A 83 -2.54 9.36 0.99
CA LEU A 83 -2.35 7.94 0.63
C LEU A 83 -3.56 7.41 -0.14
N PHE A 84 -4.78 7.71 0.30
CA PHE A 84 -6.00 7.32 -0.40
C PHE A 84 -6.02 7.86 -1.83
N ARG A 85 -5.65 9.14 -2.04
CA ARG A 85 -5.59 9.77 -3.38
C ARG A 85 -4.59 9.05 -4.29
N VAL A 86 -3.42 8.67 -3.77
CA VAL A 86 -2.42 7.91 -4.55
C VAL A 86 -2.97 6.53 -4.93
N TYR A 87 -3.60 5.82 -3.99
CA TYR A 87 -4.19 4.50 -4.28
C TYR A 87 -5.35 4.59 -5.27
N GLU A 88 -6.17 5.63 -5.17
CA GLU A 88 -7.26 5.89 -6.10
C GLU A 88 -6.74 6.24 -7.50
N TYR A 89 -5.69 7.04 -7.59
CA TYR A 89 -4.99 7.29 -8.86
C TYR A 89 -4.49 5.98 -9.49
N CYS A 90 -3.85 5.10 -8.71
CA CYS A 90 -3.43 3.78 -9.20
C CYS A 90 -4.60 2.96 -9.75
N ARG A 91 -5.75 2.97 -9.05
CA ARG A 91 -6.98 2.30 -9.49
C ARG A 91 -7.45 2.83 -10.84
N GLN A 92 -7.45 4.14 -11.01
CA GLN A 92 -7.86 4.80 -12.25
C GLN A 92 -6.96 4.40 -13.43
N GLN A 93 -5.64 4.30 -13.21
CA GLN A 93 -4.71 3.86 -14.25
C GLN A 93 -4.92 2.40 -14.68
N VAL A 94 -5.17 1.49 -13.72
CA VAL A 94 -5.51 0.09 -14.01
C VAL A 94 -6.80 0.01 -14.83
N LEU A 95 -7.85 0.73 -14.43
CA LEU A 95 -9.11 0.76 -15.15
C LEU A 95 -8.99 1.40 -16.55
N ALA A 96 -8.15 2.42 -16.69
CA ALA A 96 -7.86 3.04 -17.99
C ALA A 96 -7.17 2.04 -18.94
N ALA A 97 -6.20 1.28 -18.44
CA ALA A 97 -5.56 0.23 -19.22
C ALA A 97 -6.54 -0.87 -19.63
N MET A 98 -7.46 -1.29 -18.74
CA MET A 98 -8.51 -2.26 -19.08
C MET A 98 -9.41 -1.77 -20.23
N ARG A 99 -9.63 -0.46 -20.31
CA ARG A 99 -10.35 0.18 -21.43
C ARG A 99 -9.48 0.43 -22.67
N LYS A 100 -8.22 -0.03 -22.67
CA LYS A 100 -7.22 0.22 -23.72
C LYS A 100 -7.00 1.72 -23.98
N ALA A 101 -7.07 2.54 -22.94
CA ALA A 101 -6.80 3.96 -23.07
C ALA A 101 -5.30 4.19 -23.24
N GLN A 102 -4.92 4.93 -24.30
CA GLN A 102 -3.52 5.23 -24.61
C GLN A 102 -2.87 6.22 -23.64
N THR A 103 -3.68 6.94 -22.85
CA THR A 103 -3.24 7.98 -21.92
C THR A 103 -3.01 7.44 -20.51
N THR A 104 -2.93 6.13 -20.33
CA THR A 104 -2.68 5.53 -19.01
C THR A 104 -1.25 5.79 -18.57
N GLU A 105 -1.09 6.09 -17.28
CA GLU A 105 0.18 6.44 -16.65
C GLU A 105 0.59 5.38 -15.62
N LEU A 106 0.51 4.10 -16.01
CA LEU A 106 0.80 2.96 -15.14
C LEU A 106 2.22 2.97 -14.56
N ASP A 107 3.21 3.42 -15.33
CA ASP A 107 4.58 3.56 -14.83
C ASP A 107 4.69 4.63 -13.74
N ASN A 108 4.00 5.76 -13.90
CA ASN A 108 3.93 6.81 -12.88
C ASN A 108 3.23 6.29 -11.62
N ALA A 109 2.14 5.52 -11.78
CA ALA A 109 1.47 4.85 -10.65
C ALA A 109 2.40 3.86 -9.93
N ALA A 110 3.13 3.01 -10.68
CA ALA A 110 4.09 2.08 -10.10
C ALA A 110 5.20 2.81 -9.34
N GLN A 111 5.70 3.92 -9.88
CA GLN A 111 6.75 4.73 -9.24
C GLN A 111 6.26 5.41 -7.96
N ALA A 112 5.02 5.91 -7.94
CA ALA A 112 4.42 6.47 -6.73
C ALA A 112 4.32 5.41 -5.62
N VAL A 113 3.84 4.21 -5.95
CA VAL A 113 3.77 3.09 -4.99
C VAL A 113 5.15 2.66 -4.51
N ALA A 114 6.16 2.64 -5.39
CA ALA A 114 7.54 2.35 -5.02
C ALA A 114 8.10 3.37 -4.01
N GLY A 115 7.78 4.65 -4.17
CA GLY A 115 8.14 5.70 -3.21
C GLY A 115 7.51 5.48 -1.84
N ILE A 116 6.22 5.17 -1.79
CA ILE A 116 5.50 4.84 -0.55
C ILE A 116 6.12 3.60 0.11
N LEU A 117 6.39 2.54 -0.66
CA LEU A 117 7.02 1.32 -0.16
C LEU A 117 8.39 1.58 0.45
N ALA A 118 9.21 2.40 -0.20
CA ALA A 118 10.54 2.78 0.30
C ALA A 118 10.43 3.55 1.63
N ALA A 119 9.56 4.56 1.69
CA ALA A 119 9.30 5.32 2.90
C ALA A 119 8.78 4.43 4.05
N TRP A 120 7.83 3.54 3.75
CA TRP A 120 7.25 2.60 4.70
C TRP A 120 8.30 1.62 5.26
N ARG A 121 9.17 1.07 4.42
CA ARG A 121 10.27 0.22 4.87
C ARG A 121 11.27 0.97 5.76
N GLY A 122 11.48 2.27 5.52
CA GLY A 122 12.36 3.11 6.32
C GLY A 122 11.92 3.32 7.77
N ILE A 123 10.64 3.12 8.09
CA ILE A 123 10.09 3.27 9.45
C ILE A 123 9.92 1.93 10.20
N ALA A 124 10.49 0.83 9.69
CA ALA A 124 10.38 -0.47 10.32
C ALA A 124 10.94 -0.47 11.77
N PRO A 125 10.20 -0.99 12.77
CA PRO A 125 10.68 -1.08 14.14
C PRO A 125 11.86 -2.06 14.23
N GLY A 126 13.07 -1.52 14.39
CA GLY A 126 14.32 -2.29 14.47
C GLY A 126 15.47 -1.78 13.60
N ALA A 127 15.24 -0.83 12.70
CA ALA A 127 16.30 -0.21 11.88
C ALA A 127 17.13 0.86 12.64
N GLY A 128 16.79 1.17 13.89
CA GLY A 128 17.50 2.11 14.75
C GLY A 128 17.94 1.45 16.05
N GLY A 129 19.09 0.78 16.03
CA GLY A 129 19.63 0.06 17.19
C GLY A 129 21.01 -0.53 16.89
N GLY A 130 21.94 0.31 16.47
CA GLY A 130 23.32 -0.06 16.18
C GLY A 130 24.23 1.15 16.34
N GLY A 131 24.45 1.55 17.59
CA GLY A 131 25.43 2.53 18.03
C GLY A 131 25.98 2.11 19.38
#